data_AF-A0AAD9PPZ8-F1
#
_entry.id   AF-A0AAD9PPZ8-F1
#
_cell.length_a   1.000
_cell.length_b   1.000
_cell.length_c   1.000
_cell.angle_alpha   90.00
_cell.angle_beta   90.00
_cell.angle_gamma   90.00
#
_symmetry.space_group_name_H-M   'P 1'
#
loop_
_entity.id
_entity.type
_entity.pdbx_description
1 polymer ?
#
loop_
_entity_poly.entity_id
_entity_poly.type
_entity_poly.pdbx_seq_one_letter_code
_entity_poly.pdbx_strand_id
1 'polypeptide(L)'
;MASLDPDPFGRNLSLFDHNLRFQRSCTIKQERDVVVAIDFGTSSSGFAFSFNHKDGSEEIYMNRAWGREQGYSTFKTPTCLLLNQQREFKKFGYEAAEKYAELEDAEDRSFYYFDHFKMMLYGSE
;
A
#
# COMPACT_ATOMS: atom_id res chain seq x y z
N MET A 1 55.75 33.07 -9.68
CA MET A 1 54.80 33.12 -8.55
C MET A 1 53.67 32.15 -8.82
N ALA A 2 53.72 30.99 -8.16
CA ALA A 2 52.59 30.18 -7.72
C ALA A 2 53.21 28.94 -7.03
N SER A 3 53.32 29.02 -5.71
CA SER A 3 53.72 27.91 -4.85
C SER A 3 52.55 26.94 -4.79
N LEU A 4 52.79 25.64 -5.01
CA LEU A 4 51.85 24.59 -4.67
C LEU A 4 52.13 24.19 -3.22
N ASP A 5 51.10 24.27 -2.37
CA ASP A 5 51.17 23.77 -1.00
C ASP A 5 51.28 22.24 -1.00
N PRO A 6 52.10 21.64 -0.12
CA PRO A 6 52.17 20.19 0.03
C PRO A 6 50.97 19.64 0.82
N ASP A 7 50.49 18.48 0.37
CA ASP A 7 49.48 17.66 1.05
C ASP A 7 49.85 17.41 2.54
N PRO A 8 48.89 17.50 3.48
CA PRO A 8 49.18 17.44 4.92
C PRO A 8 49.34 16.01 5.47
N PHE A 9 49.41 14.98 4.63
CA PHE A 9 49.59 13.61 5.09
C PHE A 9 50.67 12.89 4.28
N GLY A 10 51.92 13.26 4.56
CA GLY A 10 53.08 12.49 4.14
C GLY A 10 53.02 11.07 4.69
N ARG A 11 52.60 10.12 3.85
CA ARG A 11 52.95 8.70 3.98
C ARG A 11 53.23 8.10 2.62
N ASN A 12 54.46 7.64 2.48
CA ASN A 12 54.92 6.81 1.38
C ASN A 12 54.97 5.35 1.86
N LEU A 13 54.62 4.43 0.96
CA LEU A 13 54.75 2.96 1.04
C LEU A 13 53.72 2.25 1.97
N SER A 14 53.15 1.10 1.60
CA SER A 14 53.75 -0.02 0.87
C SER A 14 52.72 -0.83 0.06
N LEU A 15 53.22 -1.41 -1.03
CA LEU A 15 52.59 -2.51 -1.77
C LEU A 15 52.46 -3.73 -0.87
N PHE A 16 51.24 -4.10 -0.49
CA PHE A 16 50.88 -5.49 -0.21
C PHE A 16 49.43 -5.75 -0.65
N ASP A 17 49.31 -6.75 -1.52
CA ASP A 17 48.07 -7.40 -1.95
C ASP A 17 47.12 -7.69 -0.79
N HIS A 18 45.81 -7.50 -1.02
CA HIS A 18 44.82 -8.55 -0.78
C HIS A 18 43.48 -8.16 -1.42
N ASN A 19 43.16 -8.81 -2.55
CA ASN A 19 41.83 -9.19 -3.03
C ASN A 19 40.64 -8.30 -2.58
N LEU A 20 40.40 -7.18 -3.26
CA LEU A 20 39.05 -6.64 -3.34
C LEU A 20 38.20 -7.57 -4.19
N ARG A 21 37.61 -8.59 -3.56
CA ARG A 21 36.42 -9.24 -4.09
C ARG A 21 35.32 -8.19 -4.10
N PHE A 22 35.04 -7.65 -5.27
CA PHE A 22 33.79 -6.95 -5.55
C PHE A 22 32.65 -7.91 -5.18
N GLN A 23 32.10 -7.76 -3.97
CA GLN A 23 30.94 -8.52 -3.55
C GLN A 23 29.83 -8.15 -4.50
N ARG A 24 29.47 -9.10 -5.38
CA ARG A 24 28.16 -9.10 -6.03
C ARG A 24 27.15 -8.89 -4.92
N SER A 25 26.41 -7.79 -4.96
CA SER A 25 25.24 -7.59 -4.12
C SER A 25 24.30 -8.77 -4.37
N CYS A 26 24.39 -9.77 -3.51
CA CYS A 26 23.39 -10.80 -3.41
C CYS A 26 22.24 -10.12 -2.69
N THR A 27 21.21 -9.72 -3.44
CA THR A 27 19.96 -9.28 -2.84
C THR A 27 19.36 -10.47 -2.10
N ILE A 28 19.66 -10.58 -0.81
CA ILE A 28 19.01 -11.56 0.06
C ILE A 28 17.53 -11.19 0.06
N LYS A 29 16.70 -12.03 -0.57
CA LYS A 29 15.25 -11.95 -0.39
C LYS A 29 14.97 -12.24 1.08
N GLN A 30 14.74 -11.20 1.87
CA GLN A 30 14.23 -11.37 3.21
C GLN A 30 12.74 -11.64 3.11
N GLU A 31 12.37 -12.90 3.32
CA GLU A 31 10.99 -13.30 3.53
C GLU A 31 10.52 -12.67 4.85
N ARG A 32 9.42 -11.90 4.79
CA ARG A 32 8.82 -11.22 5.94
C ARG A 32 7.36 -11.63 6.03
N ASP A 33 6.96 -12.12 7.19
CA ASP A 33 5.57 -12.40 7.48
C ASP A 33 4.83 -11.09 7.79
N VAL A 34 3.60 -10.97 7.31
CA VAL A 34 2.70 -9.84 7.57
C VAL A 34 1.39 -10.36 8.11
N VAL A 35 0.92 -9.75 9.19
CA VAL A 35 -0.46 -9.93 9.68
C VAL A 35 -1.28 -8.76 9.21
N VAL A 36 -2.39 -9.02 8.52
CA VAL A 36 -3.33 -8.00 8.03
C VAL A 36 -4.67 -8.17 8.72
N ALA A 37 -5.15 -7.11 9.39
CA ALA A 37 -6.50 -7.01 9.90
C ALA A 37 -7.36 -6.24 8.89
N ILE A 38 -8.46 -6.84 8.44
CA ILE A 38 -9.43 -6.25 7.52
C ILE A 38 -10.71 -5.94 8.28
N ASP A 39 -11.17 -4.69 8.20
CA ASP A 39 -12.39 -4.21 8.81
C ASP A 39 -13.39 -3.87 7.71
N PHE A 40 -14.39 -4.72 7.50
CA PHE A 40 -15.61 -4.35 6.77
C PHE A 40 -16.60 -3.78 7.78
N GLY A 41 -16.54 -2.47 8.02
CA GLY A 41 -17.48 -1.76 8.90
C GLY A 41 -18.80 -1.49 8.19
N THR A 42 -19.81 -1.03 8.94
CA THR A 42 -21.14 -0.74 8.36
C THR A 42 -21.06 0.35 7.28
N SER A 43 -20.43 1.48 7.60
CA SER A 43 -20.32 2.62 6.67
C SER A 43 -18.97 2.72 5.98
N SER A 44 -17.90 2.23 6.62
CA SER A 44 -16.55 2.33 6.06
C SER A 44 -15.74 1.09 6.33
N SER A 45 -14.90 0.76 5.37
CA SER A 45 -13.99 -0.36 5.38
C SER A 45 -12.54 0.12 5.37
N GLY A 46 -11.65 -0.65 5.97
CA GLY A 46 -10.23 -0.36 5.99
C GLY A 46 -9.41 -1.57 6.38
N PHE A 47 -8.10 -1.38 6.47
CA PHE A 47 -7.20 -2.41 6.97
C PHE A 47 -6.07 -1.79 7.78
N ALA A 48 -5.49 -2.61 8.65
CA ALA A 48 -4.24 -2.36 9.34
C ALA A 48 -3.34 -3.57 9.17
N PHE A 49 -2.03 -3.38 9.18
CA PHE A 49 -1.08 -4.49 9.09
C PHE A 49 0.16 -4.25 9.94
N SER A 50 0.84 -5.34 10.28
CA SER A 50 2.11 -5.33 11.01
C SER A 50 3.04 -6.39 10.44
N PHE A 51 4.34 -6.09 10.39
CA PHE A 51 5.35 -7.09 10.02
C PHE A 51 5.82 -7.82 11.27
N ASN A 52 6.11 -9.11 11.13
CA ASN A 52 6.77 -9.87 12.18
C ASN A 52 8.27 -9.53 12.18
N HIS A 53 8.64 -8.45 12.85
CA HIS A 53 10.02 -8.01 12.92
C HIS A 53 10.83 -8.86 13.91
N LYS A 54 12.01 -9.34 13.48
CA LYS A 54 12.93 -10.12 14.33
C LYS A 54 13.50 -9.31 15.49
N ASP A 55 13.46 -7.99 15.41
CA ASP A 55 13.91 -7.08 16.46
C ASP A 55 12.84 -6.83 17.54
N GLY A 56 11.63 -7.39 17.39
CA GLY A 56 10.54 -7.24 18.35
C GLY A 56 9.76 -5.93 18.24
N SER A 57 9.92 -5.16 17.17
CA SER A 57 9.10 -3.96 16.94
C SER A 57 7.64 -4.30 16.64
N GLU A 58 6.71 -3.60 17.31
CA GLU A 58 5.25 -3.78 17.21
C GLU A 58 4.59 -2.66 16.39
N GLU A 59 5.17 -2.30 15.25
CA GLU A 59 4.63 -1.21 14.43
C GLU A 59 3.34 -1.64 13.71
N ILE A 60 2.32 -0.77 13.80
CA ILE A 60 1.04 -0.93 13.10
C ILE A 60 0.96 0.12 12.00
N TYR A 61 0.73 -0.36 10.78
CA TYR A 61 0.57 0.46 9.59
C TYR A 61 -0.89 0.44 9.13
N MET A 62 -1.38 1.60 8.73
CA MET A 62 -2.73 1.79 8.19
C MET A 62 -2.64 2.61 6.91
N ASN A 63 -3.63 2.48 6.03
CA ASN A 63 -3.73 3.40 4.90
C ASN A 63 -3.93 4.84 5.43
N ARG A 64 -3.18 5.81 4.91
CA ARG A 64 -3.24 7.22 5.30
C ARG A 64 -3.93 8.12 4.28
N ALA A 65 -4.12 7.64 3.06
CA ALA A 65 -4.63 8.44 1.95
C ALA A 65 -5.42 7.57 0.97
N TRP A 66 -6.45 6.88 1.47
CA TRP A 66 -7.40 6.16 0.63
C TRP A 66 -8.16 7.16 -0.25
N GLY A 67 -8.31 6.79 -1.52
CA GLY A 67 -9.12 7.55 -2.48
C GLY A 67 -8.41 8.76 -3.07
N ARG A 68 -7.08 8.82 -2.99
CA ARG A 68 -6.30 9.98 -3.47
C ARG A 68 -6.50 10.28 -4.95
N GLU A 69 -6.69 9.25 -5.77
CA GLU A 69 -6.95 9.39 -7.20
C GLU A 69 -8.35 9.99 -7.47
N GLN A 70 -9.27 9.82 -6.52
CA GLN A 70 -10.64 10.33 -6.50
C GLN A 70 -10.76 11.66 -5.73
N GLY A 71 -9.63 12.26 -5.32
CA GLY A 71 -9.62 13.51 -4.56
C GLY A 71 -9.93 13.36 -3.06
N TYR A 72 -10.07 12.14 -2.54
CA TYR A 72 -10.21 11.86 -1.12
C TYR A 72 -8.84 11.61 -0.45
N SER A 73 -8.73 11.83 0.85
CA SER A 73 -7.54 11.48 1.61
C SER A 73 -7.93 11.00 3.01
N THR A 74 -8.48 9.79 3.06
CA THR A 74 -9.06 9.22 4.28
C THR A 74 -8.31 7.96 4.73
N PHE A 75 -8.53 7.54 5.98
CA PHE A 75 -7.97 6.30 6.50
C PHE A 75 -8.80 5.05 6.11
N LYS A 76 -10.04 5.25 5.66
CA LYS A 76 -11.02 4.22 5.31
C LYS A 76 -11.77 4.61 4.04
N THR A 77 -12.31 3.62 3.34
CA THR A 77 -13.15 3.83 2.17
C THR A 77 -14.60 3.45 2.48
N PRO A 78 -15.62 3.96 1.77
CA PRO A 78 -17.00 3.53 1.97
C PRO A 78 -17.16 2.01 1.85
N THR A 79 -18.06 1.42 2.64
CA THR A 79 -18.39 -0.02 2.51
C THR A 79 -19.43 -0.21 1.41
N CYS A 80 -18.99 -0.05 0.16
CA CYS A 80 -19.84 -0.26 -1.00
C CYS A 80 -19.15 -1.06 -2.10
N LEU A 81 -19.97 -1.74 -2.90
CA LEU A 81 -19.54 -2.72 -3.90
C LEU A 81 -20.33 -2.52 -5.19
N LEU A 82 -19.64 -2.58 -6.34
CA LEU A 82 -20.24 -2.54 -7.67
C LEU A 82 -19.98 -3.87 -8.39
N LEU A 83 -21.06 -4.49 -8.87
CA LEU A 83 -21.04 -5.71 -9.69
C LEU A 83 -21.62 -5.44 -11.09
N ASN A 84 -21.17 -6.17 -12.10
CA ASN A 84 -21.85 -6.17 -13.41
C ASN A 84 -23.10 -7.06 -13.42
N GLN A 85 -23.81 -7.11 -14.54
CA GLN A 85 -24.99 -7.98 -14.74
C GLN A 85 -24.72 -9.47 -14.48
N GLN A 86 -23.48 -9.92 -14.69
CA GLN A 86 -23.03 -11.29 -14.43
C GLN A 86 -22.68 -11.54 -12.95
N ARG A 87 -22.93 -10.55 -12.06
CA ARG A 87 -22.61 -10.57 -10.63
C ARG A 87 -21.11 -10.69 -10.34
N GLU A 88 -20.27 -10.27 -11.28
CA GLU A 88 -18.82 -10.23 -11.11
C GLU A 88 -18.41 -8.93 -10.44
N PHE A 89 -17.43 -9.02 -9.53
CA PHE A 89 -16.79 -7.86 -8.91
C PHE A 89 -16.23 -6.90 -9.96
N LYS A 90 -16.51 -5.60 -9.79
CA LYS A 90 -15.92 -4.53 -10.62
C LYS A 90 -15.18 -3.50 -9.80
N LYS A 91 -15.83 -2.94 -8.78
CA LYS A 91 -15.25 -1.85 -7.97
C LYS A 91 -15.68 -1.95 -6.51
N PHE A 92 -14.91 -1.33 -5.63
CA PHE A 92 -15.18 -1.21 -4.19
C PHE A 92 -14.90 0.21 -3.71
N GLY A 93 -15.59 0.64 -2.65
CA GLY A 93 -15.31 1.91 -1.97
C GLY A 93 -15.52 3.13 -2.86
N TYR A 94 -14.64 4.13 -2.76
CA TYR A 94 -14.79 5.38 -3.52
C TYR A 94 -14.95 5.16 -5.03
N GLU A 95 -14.19 4.22 -5.60
CA GLU A 95 -14.32 3.90 -7.02
C GLU A 95 -15.72 3.36 -7.37
N ALA A 96 -16.32 2.55 -6.50
CA ALA A 96 -17.67 2.04 -6.72
C ALA A 96 -18.70 3.17 -6.62
N ALA A 97 -18.56 4.06 -5.63
CA ALA A 97 -19.45 5.18 -5.43
C ALA A 97 -19.41 6.17 -6.60
N GLU A 98 -18.22 6.57 -7.06
CA GLU A 98 -18.07 7.46 -8.22
C GLU A 98 -18.61 6.80 -9.48
N LYS A 99 -18.26 5.52 -9.73
CA LYS A 99 -18.73 4.85 -10.93
C LYS A 99 -20.26 4.69 -10.94
N TYR A 100 -20.85 4.44 -9.78
CA TYR A 100 -22.30 4.37 -9.67
C TYR A 100 -22.97 5.73 -9.92
N ALA A 101 -22.40 6.83 -9.42
CA ALA A 101 -22.90 8.17 -9.70
C ALA A 101 -22.90 8.48 -11.21
N GLU A 102 -21.83 8.13 -11.93
CA GLU A 102 -21.78 8.27 -13.40
C GLU A 102 -22.87 7.46 -14.11
N LEU A 103 -23.17 6.25 -13.62
CA LEU A 103 -24.19 5.37 -14.19
C LEU A 103 -25.60 5.89 -13.90
N GLU A 104 -25.82 6.44 -12.70
CA GLU A 104 -27.09 7.06 -12.30
C GLU A 104 -27.40 8.29 -13.16
N ASP A 105 -26.41 9.15 -13.39
CA ASP A 105 -26.51 10.31 -14.28
C ASP A 105 -26.81 9.91 -15.74
N ALA A 106 -26.32 8.74 -16.17
CA ALA A 106 -26.55 8.19 -17.50
C ALA A 106 -27.81 7.30 -17.61
N GLU A 107 -28.58 7.14 -16.52
CA GLU A 107 -29.71 6.21 -16.40
C GLU A 107 -29.36 4.74 -16.76
N ASP A 108 -28.09 4.35 -16.65
CA ASP A 108 -27.60 3.01 -16.99
C ASP A 108 -27.79 2.03 -15.82
N ARG A 109 -28.62 1.01 -16.05
CA ARG A 109 -28.96 -0.05 -15.08
C ARG A 109 -28.17 -1.34 -15.29
N SER A 110 -27.03 -1.29 -15.97
CA SER A 110 -26.19 -2.46 -16.27
C SER A 110 -25.32 -2.94 -15.10
N PHE A 111 -25.42 -2.30 -13.93
CA PHE A 111 -24.67 -2.69 -12.73
C PHE A 111 -25.58 -2.85 -11.51
N TYR A 112 -25.11 -3.67 -10.57
CA TYR A 112 -25.67 -3.76 -9.23
C TYR A 112 -24.76 -3.01 -8.26
N TYR A 113 -25.32 -2.05 -7.54
CA TYR A 113 -24.63 -1.30 -6.50
C TYR A 113 -25.17 -1.69 -5.13
N PHE A 114 -24.26 -2.05 -4.23
CA PHE A 114 -24.58 -2.41 -2.86
C PHE A 114 -23.88 -1.45 -1.92
N ASP A 115 -24.64 -0.50 -1.39
CA ASP A 115 -24.17 0.40 -0.35
C ASP A 115 -24.43 -0.19 1.04
N HIS A 116 -23.53 0.09 1.99
CA HIS A 116 -23.58 -0.42 3.36
C HIS A 116 -23.82 -1.95 3.41
N PHE A 117 -23.24 -2.72 2.47
CA PHE A 117 -23.62 -4.12 2.23
C PHE A 117 -23.41 -5.03 3.44
N LYS A 118 -22.55 -4.63 4.40
CA LYS A 118 -22.41 -5.33 5.68
C LYS A 118 -23.77 -5.53 6.35
N MET A 119 -24.68 -4.55 6.23
CA MET A 119 -26.02 -4.67 6.83
C MET A 119 -26.91 -5.70 6.15
N MET A 120 -26.72 -5.91 4.85
CA MET A 120 -27.45 -6.96 4.13
C MET A 120 -27.05 -8.36 4.59
N LEU A 121 -25.87 -8.52 5.18
CA LEU A 121 -25.40 -9.80 5.75
C LEU A 121 -25.98 -10.08 7.15
N TYR A 122 -26.49 -9.08 7.86
CA TYR A 122 -27.10 -9.27 9.19
C TYR A 122 -28.56 -9.75 9.12
N GLY A 123 -29.18 -9.75 7.93
CA GLY A 123 -30.61 -10.02 7.76
C GLY A 123 -31.00 -11.47 7.46
N SER A 124 -30.12 -12.43 7.70
CA SER A 124 -30.38 -13.87 7.45
C SER A 124 -30.33 -14.68 8.75
N GLU A 125 -31.30 -14.42 9.64
CA GLU A 125 -31.75 -15.34 10.70
C GLU A 125 -33.25 -15.60 10.53
#